data_AF-A0A7R9R2U3-F1
#
_entry.id   AF-A0A7R9R2U3-F1
#
_cell.length_a   1.000
_cell.length_b   1.000
_cell.length_c   1.000
_cell.angle_alpha   90.00
_cell.angle_beta   90.00
_cell.angle_gamma   90.00
#
_symmetry.space_group_name_H-M   'P 1'
#
loop_
_entity.id
_entity.type
_entity.pdbx_description
1 polymer ?
#
loop_
_entity_poly.entity_id
_entity_poly.type
_entity_poly.pdbx_seq_one_letter_code
_entity_poly.pdbx_strand_id
1 'polypeptide(L)'
;MYIWDIRDFRKPQLSMSSVAGATQVKWSKVNEHMLATSHEGDVRVWDRRKNNTPIHYITAHLSKINGLDWNPNIGSQFATCSQDGTVRFWDLTTSKCKPDILTTGLPVWRASRLAMD
;
A
#
# COMPACT_ATOMS: atom_id res chain seq x y z
N MET A 1 -13.13 0.64 5.25
CA MET A 1 -12.90 0.94 3.83
C MET A 1 -14.05 0.38 3.00
N TYR A 2 -14.57 1.14 2.04
CA TYR A 2 -15.60 0.67 1.11
C TYR A 2 -15.10 0.72 -0.33
N ILE A 3 -15.47 -0.28 -1.13
CA ILE A 3 -15.29 -0.26 -2.58
C ILE A 3 -16.65 -0.01 -3.21
N TRP A 4 -16.71 0.98 -4.09
CA TRP A 4 -17.93 1.38 -4.80
C TRP A 4 -17.78 1.13 -6.30
N ASP A 5 -18.85 0.65 -6.93
CA ASP A 5 -18.97 0.69 -8.38
C ASP A 5 -19.60 2.04 -8.74
N ILE A 6 -18.92 2.84 -9.58
CA ILE A 6 -19.42 4.14 -10.02
C ILE A 6 -20.67 4.03 -10.90
N ARG A 7 -21.05 2.81 -11.31
CA ARG A 7 -22.28 2.54 -12.06
C ARG A 7 -23.46 2.20 -11.14
N ASP A 8 -23.21 1.90 -9.87
CA ASP A 8 -24.24 1.59 -8.88
C ASP A 8 -23.88 2.11 -7.48
N PHE A 9 -24.43 3.27 -7.13
CA PHE A 9 -24.17 3.96 -5.86
C PHE A 9 -25.13 3.56 -4.73
N ARG A 10 -25.98 2.55 -4.91
CA ARG A 10 -27.01 2.22 -3.90
C ARG A 10 -26.44 1.46 -2.70
N LYS A 11 -25.37 0.67 -2.93
CA LYS A 11 -24.66 -0.04 -1.87
C LYS A 11 -23.19 -0.26 -2.28
N PRO A 12 -22.25 -0.28 -1.31
CA PRO A 12 -20.87 -0.61 -1.60
C PRO A 12 -20.77 -2.07 -2.09
N GLN A 13 -19.89 -2.31 -3.06
CA GLN A 13 -19.60 -3.65 -3.57
C GLN A 13 -18.83 -4.48 -2.53
N LEU A 14 -17.96 -3.85 -1.73
CA LEU A 14 -17.19 -4.49 -0.68
C LEU A 14 -17.06 -3.57 0.54
N SER A 15 -17.13 -4.14 1.76
CA SER A 15 -16.95 -3.43 3.03
C SER A 15 -15.84 -4.11 3.84
N MET A 16 -14.70 -3.47 3.94
CA MET A 16 -13.53 -4.00 4.66
C MET A 16 -13.34 -3.24 5.98
N SER A 17 -13.31 -3.97 7.08
CA SER A 17 -13.03 -3.43 8.41
C SER A 17 -11.55 -3.02 8.50
N SER A 18 -11.28 -1.72 8.69
CA SER A 18 -9.96 -1.28 9.17
C SER A 18 -10.15 -0.57 10.51
N VAL A 19 -9.34 -0.99 11.48
CA VAL A 19 -9.39 -0.52 12.88
C VAL A 19 -8.85 0.90 13.01
N ALA A 20 -8.09 1.36 12.02
CA ALA A 20 -7.59 2.72 11.89
C ALA A 20 -8.01 3.32 10.54
N GLY A 21 -8.12 4.65 10.47
CA GLY A 21 -8.41 5.35 9.22
C GLY A 21 -7.23 5.23 8.26
N ALA A 22 -7.49 4.75 7.03
CA ALA A 22 -6.46 4.69 6.01
C ALA A 22 -6.10 6.12 5.54
N THR A 23 -4.82 6.47 5.55
CA THR A 23 -4.35 7.79 5.07
C THR A 23 -4.17 7.81 3.56
N GLN A 24 -3.85 6.67 2.95
CA GLN A 24 -3.77 6.48 1.50
C GLN A 24 -4.33 5.13 1.09
N VAL A 25 -4.83 5.07 -0.16
CA VAL A 25 -5.29 3.85 -0.82
C VAL A 25 -4.75 3.86 -2.25
N LYS A 26 -4.08 2.77 -2.67
CA LYS A 26 -3.59 2.60 -4.04
C LYS A 26 -3.92 1.22 -4.58
N TRP A 27 -4.54 1.19 -5.75
CA TRP A 27 -4.69 -0.03 -6.55
C TRP A 27 -3.38 -0.34 -7.27
N SER A 28 -3.05 -1.63 -7.37
CA SER A 28 -1.99 -2.07 -8.27
C SER A 28 -2.44 -1.86 -9.72
N LYS A 29 -1.54 -1.34 -10.55
CA LYS A 29 -1.79 -1.16 -11.99
C LYS A 29 -1.55 -2.43 -12.80
N VAL A 30 -0.83 -3.38 -12.21
CA VAL A 30 -0.48 -4.66 -12.83
C VAL A 30 -1.42 -5.77 -12.37
N ASN A 31 -1.83 -5.76 -11.10
CA ASN A 31 -2.76 -6.72 -10.55
C ASN A 31 -4.06 -6.02 -10.11
N GLU A 32 -5.09 -6.09 -10.96
CA GLU A 32 -6.38 -5.41 -10.74
C GLU A 32 -7.14 -5.85 -9.48
N HIS A 33 -6.75 -6.98 -8.88
CA HIS A 33 -7.38 -7.47 -7.66
C HIS A 33 -6.70 -6.96 -6.39
N MET A 34 -5.51 -6.38 -6.51
CA MET A 34 -4.70 -5.96 -5.38
C MET A 34 -4.82 -4.47 -5.12
N LEU A 35 -4.95 -4.13 -3.84
CA LEU A 35 -4.84 -2.77 -3.35
C LEU A 35 -4.05 -2.75 -2.04
N ALA A 36 -3.41 -1.63 -1.77
CA ALA A 36 -2.73 -1.38 -0.51
C ALA A 36 -3.26 -0.12 0.14
N THR A 37 -3.28 -0.13 1.47
CA THR A 37 -3.73 0.98 2.32
C THR A 37 -2.72 1.26 3.40
N SER A 38 -2.38 2.53 3.64
CA SER A 38 -1.49 2.94 4.73
C SER A 38 -2.27 3.39 5.97
N HIS A 39 -1.76 3.06 7.16
CA HIS A 39 -2.35 3.36 8.47
C HIS A 39 -1.22 3.75 9.42
N GLU A 40 -0.98 5.04 9.64
CA GLU A 40 0.21 5.49 10.37
C GLU A 40 1.50 4.85 9.82
N GLY A 41 2.18 3.98 10.58
CA GLY A 41 3.38 3.24 10.16
C GLY A 41 3.10 1.91 9.45
N ASP A 42 1.85 1.49 9.35
CA ASP A 42 1.47 0.17 8.83
C ASP A 42 0.96 0.22 7.39
N VAL A 43 1.18 -0.87 6.66
CA VAL A 43 0.54 -1.16 5.38
C VAL A 43 -0.31 -2.41 5.49
N ARG A 44 -1.52 -2.34 4.95
CA ARG A 44 -2.38 -3.50 4.72
C ARG A 44 -2.54 -3.71 3.24
N VAL A 45 -2.33 -4.94 2.77
CA VAL A 45 -2.55 -5.34 1.38
C VAL A 45 -3.77 -6.24 1.31
N TRP A 46 -4.63 -6.00 0.33
CA TRP A 46 -5.91 -6.67 0.17
C TRP A 46 -6.01 -7.28 -1.22
N ASP A 47 -6.69 -8.43 -1.29
CA ASP A 47 -7.11 -9.05 -2.54
C ASP A 47 -8.64 -9.01 -2.56
N ARG A 48 -9.23 -8.25 -3.50
CA ARG A 48 -10.69 -8.06 -3.58
C ARG A 48 -11.48 -9.35 -3.85
N ARG A 49 -10.79 -10.43 -4.26
CA ARG A 49 -11.39 -11.74 -4.50
C ARG A 49 -11.48 -12.56 -3.21
N LYS A 50 -10.69 -12.21 -2.19
CA LYS A 50 -10.71 -12.85 -0.89
C LYS A 50 -11.69 -12.11 0.03
N ASN A 51 -11.88 -12.68 1.23
CA ASN A 51 -12.76 -12.12 2.25
C ASN A 51 -12.36 -10.68 2.64
N ASN A 52 -13.15 -10.07 3.52
CA ASN A 52 -12.93 -8.70 4.00
C ASN A 52 -11.73 -8.54 4.96
N THR A 53 -10.68 -9.37 4.82
CA THR A 53 -9.46 -9.29 5.63
C THR A 53 -8.23 -9.06 4.73
N PRO A 54 -7.24 -8.28 5.20
CA PRO A 54 -5.99 -8.13 4.46
C PRO A 54 -5.28 -9.46 4.29
N ILE A 55 -4.69 -9.64 3.11
CA ILE A 55 -3.80 -10.78 2.82
C ILE A 55 -2.39 -10.57 3.38
N HIS A 56 -2.00 -9.32 3.62
CA HIS A 56 -0.76 -8.97 4.32
C HIS A 56 -0.98 -7.82 5.29
N TYR A 57 -0.35 -7.94 6.46
CA TYR A 57 -0.16 -6.89 7.45
C TYR A 57 1.33 -6.62 7.58
N ILE A 58 1.76 -5.39 7.33
CA ILE A 58 3.17 -5.02 7.25
C ILE A 58 3.40 -3.82 8.17
N THR A 59 4.17 -4.04 9.24
CA THR A 59 4.72 -2.97 10.09
C THR A 59 5.85 -2.28 9.34
N ALA A 60 5.45 -1.36 8.45
CA ALA A 60 6.33 -0.83 7.43
C ALA A 60 7.32 0.19 7.99
N HIS A 61 6.88 1.09 8.86
CA HIS A 61 7.67 2.23 9.34
C HIS A 61 7.41 2.50 10.84
N LEU A 62 8.37 3.17 11.49
CA LEU A 62 8.22 3.58 12.89
C LEU A 62 7.46 4.91 13.05
N SER A 63 7.18 5.58 11.93
CA SER A 63 6.44 6.83 11.87
C SER A 63 5.52 6.86 10.66
N LYS A 64 4.71 7.92 10.57
CA LYS A 64 3.68 8.09 9.55
C LYS A 64 4.22 7.87 8.14
N ILE A 65 3.53 7.02 7.38
CA ILE A 65 3.74 6.83 5.96
C ILE A 65 3.21 8.06 5.21
N ASN A 66 4.09 8.71 4.49
CA ASN A 66 3.79 9.88 3.66
C ASN A 66 3.49 9.49 2.20
N GLY A 67 3.99 8.34 1.75
CA GLY A 67 3.73 7.86 0.40
C GLY A 67 3.73 6.35 0.31
N LEU A 68 2.83 5.84 -0.52
CA LEU A 68 2.69 4.44 -0.92
C LEU A 68 2.48 4.40 -2.43
N ASP A 69 3.26 3.60 -3.14
CA ASP A 69 3.12 3.45 -4.59
C ASP A 69 3.48 2.05 -5.08
N TRP A 70 2.67 1.50 -5.97
CA TRP A 70 2.91 0.17 -6.56
C TRP A 70 3.98 0.25 -7.65
N ASN A 71 4.76 -0.81 -7.79
CA ASN A 71 5.63 -0.96 -8.96
C ASN A 71 4.73 -1.07 -10.22
N PRO A 72 4.92 -0.21 -11.24
CA PRO A 72 4.07 -0.20 -12.42
C PRO A 72 4.27 -1.41 -13.33
N ASN A 73 5.34 -2.19 -13.13
CA ASN A 73 5.70 -3.33 -13.98
C ASN A 73 5.56 -4.67 -13.25
N ILE A 74 5.74 -4.69 -11.92
CA ILE A 74 5.72 -5.93 -11.11
C ILE A 74 4.63 -5.83 -10.04
N GLY A 75 3.51 -6.51 -10.25
CA GLY A 75 2.31 -6.37 -9.42
C GLY A 75 2.41 -6.87 -7.97
N SER A 76 3.49 -7.56 -7.61
CA SER A 76 3.79 -7.99 -6.23
C SER A 76 4.67 -6.99 -5.46
N GLN A 77 5.14 -5.91 -6.11
CA GLN A 77 6.09 -4.99 -5.51
C GLN A 77 5.51 -3.60 -5.30
N PHE A 78 5.92 -2.93 -4.22
CA PHE A 78 5.54 -1.55 -3.94
C PHE A 78 6.61 -0.86 -3.08
N ALA A 79 6.56 0.46 -3.01
CA ALA A 79 7.43 1.28 -2.19
C ALA A 79 6.62 2.10 -1.18
N THR A 80 7.22 2.34 -0.02
CA THR A 80 6.70 3.25 1.00
C THR A 80 7.77 4.26 1.40
N CYS A 81 7.35 5.47 1.79
CA CYS A 81 8.23 6.49 2.35
C CYS A 81 7.60 7.13 3.59
N SER A 82 8.42 7.52 4.57
CA SER A 82 7.95 7.91 5.89
C SER A 82 8.69 9.11 6.47
N GLN A 83 8.05 9.71 7.46
CA GLN A 83 8.64 10.67 8.37
C GLN A 83 9.84 10.10 9.16
N ASP A 84 9.97 8.77 9.25
CA ASP A 84 11.13 8.10 9.88
C ASP A 84 12.44 8.23 9.07
N GLY A 85 12.38 8.91 7.92
CA GLY A 85 13.53 9.21 7.08
C GLY A 85 13.97 8.07 6.17
N THR A 86 13.14 7.04 6.03
CA THR A 86 13.42 5.89 5.16
C THR A 86 12.41 5.76 4.01
N VAL A 87 12.91 5.21 2.90
CA VAL A 87 12.11 4.61 1.84
C VAL A 87 12.32 3.10 1.90
N ARG A 88 11.24 2.33 1.83
CA ARG A 88 11.26 0.87 1.93
C ARG A 88 10.60 0.25 0.71
N PHE A 89 11.27 -0.73 0.11
CA PHE A 89 10.79 -1.47 -1.05
C PHE A 89 10.35 -2.86 -0.63
N TRP A 90 9.17 -3.27 -1.06
CA TRP A 90 8.52 -4.49 -0.61
C TRP A 90 8.28 -5.42 -1.80
N ASP A 91 8.54 -6.71 -1.60
CA ASP A 91 8.13 -7.78 -2.52
C ASP A 91 7.28 -8.81 -1.76
N LEU A 92 6.01 -8.91 -2.15
CA LEU A 92 5.02 -9.77 -1.50
C LEU A 92 5.21 -11.27 -1.80
N THR A 93 6.08 -11.62 -2.75
CA THR A 93 6.43 -13.03 -3.03
C THR A 93 7.47 -13.56 -2.07
N THR A 94 8.23 -12.68 -1.39
CA THR A 94 9.32 -13.08 -0.52
C THR A 94 8.79 -13.40 0.88
N SER A 95 8.99 -14.64 1.32
CA SER A 95 8.50 -15.15 2.62
C SER A 95 9.01 -14.39 3.85
N LYS A 96 10.09 -13.62 3.73
CA LYS A 96 10.68 -12.88 4.85
C LYS A 96 10.12 -11.46 5.04
N CYS A 97 9.33 -10.91 4.11
CA CYS A 97 8.80 -9.54 4.17
C CYS A 97 9.83 -8.50 4.65
N LYS A 98 11.11 -8.68 4.32
CA LYS A 98 12.15 -7.72 4.67
C LYS A 98 12.26 -6.72 3.53
N PRO A 99 12.08 -5.42 3.80
CA PRO A 99 12.21 -4.44 2.76
C PRO A 99 13.68 -4.17 2.46
N ASP A 100 13.99 -3.84 1.20
CA ASP A 100 15.19 -3.08 0.91
C ASP A 100 14.98 -1.65 1.42
N ILE A 101 15.96 -1.11 2.15
CA ILE A 101 15.82 0.17 2.85
C ILE A 101 16.80 1.18 2.26
N LEU A 102 16.26 2.33 1.88
CA LEU A 102 17.02 3.52 1.55
C LEU A 102 16.87 4.53 2.69
N THR A 103 17.96 4.85 3.37
CA THR A 103 18.00 5.86 4.43
C THR A 103 18.39 7.20 3.83
N THR A 104 17.55 8.22 4.05
CA THR A 104 17.80 9.58 3.56
C THR A 104 18.27 10.53 4.66
N GLY A 105 18.10 10.15 5.94
CA GLY A 105 18.46 10.96 7.10
C GLY A 105 17.51 12.14 7.39
N LEU A 106 16.51 12.36 6.53
CA LEU A 106 15.52 13.42 6.66
C LEU A 106 14.11 12.87 6.33
N PRO A 107 13.03 13.46 6.85
CA PRO A 107 11.68 13.03 6.50
C PRO A 107 11.43 12.98 4.99
N VAL A 108 10.86 11.87 4.51
CA VAL A 108 10.54 11.70 3.09
C VAL A 108 9.06 11.91 2.88
N TRP A 109 8.70 12.97 2.16
CA TRP A 109 7.31 13.34 1.91
C TRP A 109 6.68 12.62 0.72
N ARG A 110 7.50 12.28 -0.29
CA ARG A 110 7.06 11.56 -1.47
C ARG A 110 8.23 10.79 -2.07
N ALA A 111 7.95 9.53 -2.42
CA ALA A 111 8.78 8.74 -3.31
C ALA A 111 7.87 8.24 -4.43
N SER A 112 8.25 8.49 -5.67
CA SER A 112 7.54 7.98 -6.84
C SER A 112 8.56 7.63 -7.91
N ARG A 113 8.34 6.53 -8.63
CA ARG A 113 9.17 6.18 -9.76
C ARG A 113 8.88 7.16 -10.91
N LEU A 114 9.93 7.71 -11.51
CA LEU A 114 9.80 8.44 -12.77
C LEU A 114 9.55 7.42 -13.88
N ALA A 115 8.48 7.61 -14.66
CA ALA A 115 8.39 6.97 -15.95
C ALA A 115 9.51 7.57 -16.80
N MET A 116 10.42 6.73 -17.27
CA MET A 116 11.25 7.10 -18.42
C MET A 116 10.48 6.55 -19.62
N ASP A 117 10.12 7.46 -20.52
CA ASP A 117 9.43 7.18 -21.79
C ASP A 117 10.33 6.38 -22.75
#